data_AF-A0A933RB28-F1
#
_entry.id   AF-A0A933RB28-F1
#
_cell.length_a   1.000
_cell.length_b   1.000
_cell.length_c   1.000
_cell.angle_alpha   90.00
_cell.angle_beta   90.00
_cell.angle_gamma   90.00
#
_symmetry.space_group_name_H-M   'P 1'
#
loop_
_entity.id
_entity.type
_entity.pdbx_description
1 polymer ?
#
loop_
_entity_poly.entity_id
_entity_poly.type
_entity_poly.pdbx_seq_one_letter_code
_entity_poly.pdbx_strand_id
1 'polypeptide(L)'
;WQYRCIEFMVGNKNAAMMRPHEHRPDLLAEVDRAWRAPSLYDESLRLLARRGLAVPASHTDRDWTQRYHADPEVEAAWLEVYRDPRRHWDLYQLGEELTDFEDAFRLWRFRHVTTVERVIGFKRGTGGTEGVSYLRAMLDVVLFPEIWSLRTSL
;
A
#
# COMPACT_ATOMS: atom_id res chain seq x y z
N TRP A 1 -7.29 3.21 14.99
CA TRP A 1 -7.96 2.20 14.16
C TRP A 1 -8.08 2.69 12.72
N GLN A 2 -8.62 3.90 12.44
CA GLN A 2 -8.77 4.42 11.06
C GLN A 2 -7.47 4.42 10.24
N TYR A 3 -6.38 4.96 10.79
CA TYR A 3 -5.07 4.91 10.11
C TYR A 3 -4.65 3.48 9.74
N ARG A 4 -4.95 2.50 10.61
CA ARG A 4 -4.67 1.09 10.32
C ARG A 4 -5.57 0.54 9.21
N CYS A 5 -6.84 0.91 9.18
CA CYS A 5 -7.74 0.59 8.07
C CYS A 5 -7.20 1.15 6.75
N ILE A 6 -6.73 2.40 6.73
CA ILE A 6 -6.11 3.01 5.53
C ILE A 6 -4.89 2.20 5.09
N GLU A 7 -3.95 1.91 5.99
CA GLU A 7 -2.76 1.08 5.70
C GLU A 7 -3.14 -0.29 5.10
N PHE A 8 -4.20 -0.94 5.61
CA PHE A 8 -4.68 -2.21 5.06
C PHE A 8 -5.38 -2.06 3.72
N MET A 9 -6.19 -1.01 3.54
CA MET A 9 -6.86 -0.72 2.29
C MET A 9 -5.89 -0.41 1.16
N VAL A 10 -4.66 0.03 1.46
CA VAL A 10 -3.63 0.32 0.45
C VAL A 10 -2.54 -0.76 0.34
N GLY A 11 -2.78 -1.93 0.94
CA GLY A 11 -1.93 -3.12 0.71
C GLY A 11 -0.86 -3.39 1.76
N ASN A 12 -0.64 -2.49 2.75
CA ASN A 12 0.31 -2.71 3.84
C ASN A 12 -0.29 -3.60 4.95
N LYS A 13 -0.61 -4.84 4.57
CA LYS A 13 -1.24 -5.85 5.43
C LYS A 13 -0.27 -6.39 6.47
N ASN A 14 -0.68 -6.40 7.75
CA ASN A 14 0.10 -6.96 8.85
C ASN A 14 -0.83 -7.37 10.00
N ALA A 15 -1.01 -8.68 10.20
CA ALA A 15 -1.90 -9.23 11.24
C ALA A 15 -1.54 -8.77 12.66
N ALA A 16 -0.26 -8.55 12.94
CA ALA A 16 0.20 -8.12 14.26
C ALA A 16 -0.36 -6.76 14.68
N MET A 17 -0.84 -5.96 13.71
CA MET A 17 -1.43 -4.64 13.92
C MET A 17 -2.91 -4.68 14.27
N MET A 18 -3.51 -5.86 14.38
CA MET A 18 -4.84 -6.05 14.98
C MET A 18 -4.78 -6.00 16.52
N ARG A 19 -3.67 -6.48 17.12
CA ARG A 19 -3.47 -6.58 18.57
C ARG A 19 -3.77 -5.28 19.34
N PRO A 20 -3.34 -4.09 18.89
CA PRO A 20 -3.65 -2.83 19.57
C PRO A 20 -5.15 -2.51 19.69
N HIS A 21 -6.02 -3.24 18.99
CA HIS A 21 -7.46 -3.00 18.94
C HIS A 21 -8.28 -4.08 19.68
N GLU A 22 -7.66 -5.13 20.22
CA GLU A 22 -8.35 -6.26 20.89
C GLU A 22 -9.21 -5.83 22.09
N HIS A 23 -8.83 -4.77 22.78
CA HIS A 23 -9.58 -4.21 23.90
C HIS A 23 -10.89 -3.49 23.49
N ARG A 24 -11.13 -3.31 22.18
CA ARG A 24 -12.31 -2.65 21.60
C ARG A 24 -12.88 -3.48 20.45
N PRO A 25 -13.77 -4.45 20.74
CA PRO A 25 -14.31 -5.38 19.75
C PRO A 25 -14.99 -4.69 18.56
N ASP A 26 -15.67 -3.57 18.81
CA ASP A 26 -16.31 -2.74 17.79
C ASP A 26 -15.31 -2.18 16.77
N LEU A 27 -14.16 -1.68 17.25
CA LEU A 27 -13.10 -1.15 16.39
C LEU A 27 -12.28 -2.27 15.74
N LEU A 28 -12.05 -3.37 16.46
CA LEU A 28 -11.36 -4.53 15.92
C LEU A 28 -12.11 -5.10 14.70
N ALA A 29 -13.45 -5.16 14.75
CA ALA A 29 -14.26 -5.64 13.63
C ALA A 29 -14.06 -4.78 12.36
N GLU A 30 -13.97 -3.46 12.49
CA GLU A 30 -13.70 -2.56 11.35
C GLU A 30 -12.27 -2.75 10.80
N VAL A 31 -11.29 -2.99 11.68
CA VAL A 31 -9.91 -3.26 11.28
C VAL A 31 -9.77 -4.64 10.61
N ASP A 32 -10.42 -5.68 11.13
CA ASP A 32 -10.43 -7.03 10.56
C ASP A 32 -11.10 -7.03 9.18
N ARG A 33 -12.21 -6.30 9.01
CA ARG A 33 -12.86 -6.12 7.71
C ARG A 33 -11.90 -5.51 6.67
N ALA A 34 -11.20 -4.43 7.03
CA ALA A 34 -10.21 -3.80 6.16
C ALA A 34 -9.00 -4.72 5.90
N TRP A 35 -8.62 -5.55 6.86
CA TRP A 35 -7.51 -6.50 6.72
C TRP A 35 -7.83 -7.62 5.73
N ARG A 36 -9.04 -8.20 5.79
CA ARG A 36 -9.48 -9.32 4.93
C ARG A 36 -9.92 -8.91 3.53
N ALA A 37 -10.31 -7.65 3.33
CA ALA A 37 -10.72 -7.16 2.01
C ALA A 37 -9.50 -7.03 1.07
N PRO A 38 -9.68 -7.22 -0.26
CA PRO A 38 -8.67 -6.83 -1.23
C PRO A 38 -8.31 -5.34 -1.07
N SER A 39 -7.05 -5.01 -1.30
CA SER A 39 -6.58 -3.62 -1.28
C SER A 39 -6.98 -2.87 -2.55
N LEU A 40 -6.79 -1.55 -2.54
CA LEU A 40 -6.90 -0.70 -3.71
C LEU A 40 -6.01 -1.20 -4.85
N TYR A 41 -4.81 -1.69 -4.54
CA TYR A 41 -3.92 -2.24 -5.55
C TYR A 41 -4.45 -3.56 -6.12
N ASP A 42 -4.90 -4.48 -5.25
CA ASP A 42 -5.50 -5.74 -5.69
C ASP A 42 -6.70 -5.50 -6.63
N GLU A 43 -7.59 -4.56 -6.28
CA GLU A 43 -8.73 -4.21 -7.14
C GLU A 43 -8.31 -3.52 -8.45
N SER A 44 -7.20 -2.77 -8.44
CA SER A 44 -6.61 -2.19 -9.65
C SER A 44 -6.10 -3.30 -10.57
N LEU A 45 -5.40 -4.31 -10.03
CA LEU A 45 -4.92 -5.46 -10.81
C LEU A 45 -6.08 -6.32 -11.35
N ARG A 46 -7.14 -6.52 -10.57
CA ARG A 46 -8.36 -7.18 -11.05
C ARG A 46 -9.04 -6.37 -12.16
N LEU A 47 -8.98 -5.04 -12.12
CA LEU A 47 -9.47 -4.19 -13.21
C LEU A 47 -8.61 -4.36 -14.47
N LEU A 48 -7.28 -4.34 -14.37
CA LEU A 48 -6.37 -4.58 -15.49
C LEU A 48 -6.70 -5.94 -16.17
N ALA A 49 -6.84 -7.00 -15.39
CA ALA A 49 -7.22 -8.33 -15.89
C ALA A 49 -8.59 -8.31 -16.61
N ARG A 50 -9.61 -7.66 -16.04
CA ARG A 50 -10.92 -7.50 -16.70
C ARG A 50 -10.86 -6.68 -18.00
N ARG A 51 -9.84 -5.85 -18.17
CA ARG A 51 -9.56 -5.10 -19.40
C ARG A 51 -8.72 -5.88 -20.43
N GLY A 52 -8.39 -7.14 -20.13
CA GLY A 52 -7.69 -8.04 -21.05
C GLY A 52 -6.17 -7.94 -20.98
N LEU A 53 -5.60 -7.23 -20.00
CA LEU A 53 -4.16 -7.22 -19.76
C LEU A 53 -3.73 -8.50 -19.04
N ALA A 54 -2.52 -8.98 -19.35
CA ALA A 54 -1.98 -10.22 -18.83
C ALA A 54 -1.50 -10.07 -17.37
N VAL A 55 -2.44 -10.05 -16.42
CA VAL A 55 -2.14 -10.09 -14.98
C VAL A 55 -2.27 -11.53 -14.48
N PRO A 56 -1.27 -12.08 -13.76
CA PRO A 56 -1.32 -13.45 -13.28
C PRO A 56 -2.45 -13.69 -12.27
N ALA A 57 -3.04 -14.89 -12.30
CA ALA A 57 -4.12 -15.28 -11.39
C ALA A 57 -3.70 -15.20 -9.91
N SER A 58 -2.40 -15.45 -9.63
CA SER A 58 -1.79 -15.31 -8.30
C SER A 58 -1.89 -13.91 -7.69
N HIS A 59 -2.20 -12.88 -8.49
CA HIS A 59 -2.34 -11.49 -8.05
C HIS A 59 -3.77 -10.95 -8.17
N THR A 60 -4.69 -11.73 -8.76
CA THR A 60 -6.11 -11.36 -8.92
C THR A 60 -7.05 -12.21 -8.07
N ASP A 61 -6.58 -13.35 -7.56
CA ASP A 61 -7.26 -14.20 -6.59
C ASP A 61 -6.22 -14.81 -5.63
N ARG A 62 -5.95 -14.09 -4.53
CA ARG A 62 -4.95 -14.48 -3.52
C ARG A 62 -5.51 -14.37 -2.11
N ASP A 63 -4.73 -14.83 -1.13
CA ASP A 63 -5.00 -14.51 0.27
C ASP A 63 -4.72 -13.02 0.55
N TRP A 64 -5.78 -12.21 0.60
CA TRP A 64 -5.73 -10.76 0.84
C TRP A 64 -5.13 -10.37 2.19
N THR A 65 -5.05 -11.33 3.13
CA THR A 65 -4.48 -11.09 4.45
C THR A 65 -2.96 -11.03 4.44
N GLN A 66 -2.33 -11.56 3.39
CA GLN A 66 -0.89 -11.49 3.16
C GLN A 66 -0.49 -10.13 2.58
N ARG A 67 0.75 -9.74 2.87
CA ARG A 67 1.38 -8.58 2.23
C ARG A 67 1.50 -8.82 0.73
N TYR A 68 1.29 -7.77 -0.05
CA TYR A 68 1.51 -7.78 -1.49
C TYR A 68 3.01 -7.95 -1.81
N HIS A 69 3.33 -8.78 -2.81
CA HIS A 69 4.68 -8.99 -3.29
C HIS A 69 4.75 -8.62 -4.77
N ALA A 70 5.82 -7.92 -5.16
CA ALA A 70 6.00 -7.48 -6.54
C ALA A 70 6.18 -8.68 -7.49
N ASP A 71 5.62 -8.58 -8.69
CA ASP A 71 5.69 -9.62 -9.71
C ASP A 71 6.06 -9.05 -11.09
N PRO A 72 7.06 -9.61 -11.80
CA PRO A 72 7.46 -9.14 -13.13
C PRO A 72 6.35 -9.17 -14.19
N GLU A 73 5.39 -10.11 -14.09
CA GLU A 73 4.25 -10.18 -15.02
C GLU A 73 3.26 -9.04 -14.75
N VAL A 74 3.10 -8.63 -13.50
CA VAL A 74 2.32 -7.44 -13.14
C VAL A 74 3.00 -6.17 -13.65
N GLU A 75 4.33 -6.07 -13.53
CA GLU A 75 5.08 -4.94 -14.12
C GLU A 75 4.91 -4.87 -15.63
N ALA A 76 4.97 -6.01 -16.32
CA ALA A 76 4.75 -6.08 -17.77
C ALA A 76 3.34 -5.59 -18.17
N ALA A 77 2.31 -5.94 -17.41
CA ALA A 77 0.95 -5.47 -17.64
C ALA A 77 0.83 -3.94 -17.50
N TRP A 78 1.49 -3.36 -16.49
CA TRP A 78 1.56 -1.90 -16.37
C TRP A 78 2.38 -1.25 -17.48
N LEU A 79 3.52 -1.83 -17.88
CA LEU A 79 4.31 -1.32 -19.01
C LEU A 79 3.52 -1.26 -20.31
N GLU A 80 2.63 -2.22 -20.57
CA GLU A 80 1.71 -2.16 -21.71
C GLU A 80 0.81 -0.92 -21.67
N VAL A 81 0.22 -0.63 -20.50
CA VAL A 81 -0.60 0.58 -20.28
C VAL A 81 0.21 1.86 -20.53
N TYR A 82 1.42 1.92 -19.97
CA TYR A 82 2.28 3.11 -20.04
C TYR A 82 2.90 3.34 -21.42
N ARG A 83 3.07 2.30 -22.23
CA ARG A 83 3.60 2.41 -23.61
C ARG A 83 2.56 2.88 -24.64
N ASP A 84 1.27 2.71 -24.36
CA ASP A 84 0.20 3.27 -25.20
C ASP A 84 -0.89 3.99 -24.37
N PRO A 85 -0.58 5.18 -23.79
CA PRO A 85 -1.53 5.92 -22.96
C PRO A 85 -2.78 6.36 -23.71
N ARG A 86 -2.73 6.50 -25.04
CA ARG A 86 -3.92 6.89 -25.83
C ARG A 86 -4.94 5.75 -25.86
N ARG A 87 -4.48 4.50 -25.96
CA ARG A 87 -5.33 3.32 -25.93
C ARG A 87 -5.82 2.99 -24.52
N HIS A 88 -4.98 3.21 -23.51
CA HIS A 88 -5.23 2.81 -22.12
C HIS A 88 -5.40 4.01 -21.18
N TRP A 89 -5.97 5.12 -21.65
CA TRP A 89 -5.97 6.41 -20.94
C TRP A 89 -6.46 6.32 -19.49
N ASP A 90 -7.55 5.61 -19.24
CA ASP A 90 -8.13 5.49 -17.90
C ASP A 90 -7.27 4.65 -16.96
N LEU A 91 -6.61 3.59 -17.47
CA LEU A 91 -5.66 2.79 -16.70
C LEU A 91 -4.34 3.54 -16.46
N TYR A 92 -3.88 4.30 -17.45
CA TYR A 92 -2.72 5.18 -17.31
C TYR A 92 -2.98 6.22 -16.22
N GLN A 93 -4.13 6.89 -16.27
CA GLN A 93 -4.54 7.83 -15.24
C GLN A 93 -4.64 7.15 -13.87
N LEU A 94 -5.22 5.96 -13.78
CA LEU A 94 -5.23 5.19 -12.52
C LEU A 94 -3.82 4.94 -11.98
N GLY A 95 -2.86 4.57 -12.82
CA GLY A 95 -1.46 4.38 -12.41
C GLY A 95 -0.81 5.65 -11.88
N GLU A 96 -1.08 6.80 -12.50
CA GLU A 96 -0.61 8.10 -12.00
C GLU A 96 -1.26 8.47 -10.66
N GLU A 97 -2.58 8.26 -10.50
CA GLU A 97 -3.28 8.55 -9.24
C GLU A 97 -2.80 7.63 -8.09
N LEU A 98 -2.43 6.38 -8.39
CA LEU A 98 -1.77 5.49 -7.43
C LEU A 98 -0.38 6.03 -7.04
N THR A 99 0.38 6.56 -8.00
CA THR A 99 1.67 7.20 -7.76
C THR A 99 1.51 8.41 -6.84
N ASP A 100 0.58 9.32 -7.16
CA ASP A 100 0.30 10.53 -6.41
C ASP A 100 -0.17 10.22 -4.98
N PHE A 101 -1.00 9.20 -4.83
CA PHE A 101 -1.41 8.73 -3.51
C PHE A 101 -0.22 8.27 -2.66
N GLU A 102 0.64 7.41 -3.21
CA GLU A 102 1.78 6.89 -2.46
C GLU A 102 2.81 7.98 -2.14
N ASP A 103 3.06 8.92 -3.06
CA ASP A 103 3.94 10.07 -2.81
C ASP A 103 3.40 10.95 -1.66
N ALA A 104 2.11 11.32 -1.71
CA ALA A 104 1.47 12.07 -0.64
C ALA A 104 1.55 11.33 0.72
N PHE A 105 1.41 10.00 0.70
CA PHE A 105 1.49 9.18 1.90
C PHE A 105 2.92 9.08 2.46
N ARG A 106 3.94 8.97 1.59
CA ARG A 106 5.35 9.05 1.96
C ARG A 106 5.69 10.41 2.58
N LEU A 107 5.21 11.50 1.98
CA LEU A 107 5.39 12.85 2.51
C LEU A 107 4.75 13.01 3.88
N TRP A 108 3.55 12.46 4.08
CA TRP A 108 2.90 12.43 5.40
C TRP A 108 3.75 11.67 6.43
N ARG A 109 4.24 10.47 6.09
CA ARG A 109 5.10 9.66 6.98
C ARG A 109 6.39 10.42 7.34
N PHE A 110 7.00 11.09 6.36
CA PHE A 110 8.21 11.89 6.56
C PHE A 110 7.97 13.09 7.50
N ARG A 111 6.90 13.85 7.26
CA ARG A 111 6.51 14.97 8.14
C ARG A 111 6.16 14.49 9.54
N HIS A 112 5.54 13.31 9.67
CA HIS A 112 5.21 12.71 10.94
C HIS A 112 6.48 12.35 11.74
N VAL A 113 7.42 11.61 11.15
CA VAL A 113 8.66 11.23 11.86
C VAL A 113 9.50 12.47 12.23
N THR A 114 9.59 13.46 11.35
CA THR A 114 10.32 14.71 11.62
C THR A 114 9.71 15.48 12.79
N THR A 115 8.37 15.54 12.85
CA THR A 115 7.64 16.17 13.97
C THR A 115 7.86 15.43 15.28
N VAL A 116 7.86 14.10 15.27
CA VAL A 116 8.14 13.28 16.47
C VAL A 116 9.58 13.51 16.94
N GLU A 117 10.55 13.44 16.04
CA GLU A 117 11.97 13.62 16.33
C GLU A 117 12.26 14.99 16.97
N ARG A 118 11.69 16.08 16.44
CA ARG A 118 11.91 17.43 17.02
C ARG A 118 11.25 17.65 18.38
N VAL A 119 10.24 16.87 18.77
CA VAL A 119 9.52 17.04 20.05
C VAL A 119 10.08 16.12 21.13
N ILE A 120 10.32 14.84 20.83
CA ILE A 120 10.74 13.85 21.84
C ILE A 120 12.12 13.25 21.58
N GLY A 121 12.82 13.66 20.51
CA GLY A 121 14.08 13.04 20.10
C GLY A 121 13.90 11.56 19.79
N PHE A 122 14.85 10.74 20.25
CA PHE A 122 14.87 9.29 20.06
C PHE A 122 14.31 8.51 21.26
N LYS A 123 13.47 9.14 22.09
CA LYS A 123 12.80 8.43 23.19
C LYS A 123 11.88 7.34 22.64
N ARG A 124 11.75 6.24 23.39
CA ARG A 124 10.76 5.18 23.07
C ARG A 124 9.36 5.78 23.03
N GLY A 125 8.56 5.29 22.09
CA GLY A 125 7.17 5.73 21.94
C GLY A 125 6.31 5.22 23.10
N THR A 126 5.29 5.99 23.46
CA THR A 126 4.30 5.58 24.49
C THR A 126 3.50 4.35 24.09
N GLY A 127 3.43 4.03 22.79
CA GLY A 127 2.86 2.79 22.26
C GLY A 127 3.80 1.57 22.32
N GLY A 128 4.94 1.65 23.01
CA GLY A 128 5.90 0.56 23.16
C GLY A 128 6.83 0.33 21.96
N THR A 129 6.73 1.14 20.91
CA THR A 129 7.65 1.11 19.77
C THR A 129 8.99 1.75 20.13
N GLU A 130 10.00 1.49 19.31
CA GLU A 130 11.32 2.16 19.42
C GLU A 130 11.30 3.65 19.02
N GLY A 131 10.11 4.26 18.86
CA GLY A 131 9.95 5.68 18.55
C GLY A 131 10.36 5.98 17.11
N VAL A 132 11.32 6.90 16.95
CA VAL A 132 11.75 7.41 15.63
C VAL A 132 12.31 6.30 14.73
N SER A 133 13.01 5.28 15.24
CA SER A 133 13.56 4.20 14.41
C SER A 133 12.46 3.39 13.72
N TYR A 134 11.40 3.03 14.44
CA TYR A 134 10.21 2.37 13.89
C TYR A 134 9.54 3.24 12.82
N LEU A 135 9.41 4.55 13.05
CA LEU A 135 8.80 5.46 12.08
C LEU A 135 9.66 5.65 10.83
N ARG A 136 10.99 5.67 10.97
CA ARG A 136 11.90 5.71 9.82
C ARG A 136 11.77 4.46 8.96
N ALA A 137 11.65 3.27 9.57
CA ALA A 137 11.43 2.02 8.83
C ALA A 137 10.10 2.01 8.02
N MET A 138 9.12 2.84 8.39
CA MET A 138 7.89 2.98 7.59
C MET A 138 8.08 3.81 6.31
N LEU A 139 9.18 4.55 6.18
CA LEU A 139 9.52 5.26 4.95
C LEU A 139 9.97 4.31 3.84
N ASP A 140 10.53 3.15 4.20
CA ASP A 140 10.98 2.12 3.25
C ASP A 140 9.84 1.23 2.72
N VAL A 141 8.62 1.42 3.23
CA VAL A 141 7.45 0.66 2.77
C VAL A 141 6.98 1.21 1.43
N VAL A 142 6.99 0.35 0.42
CA VAL A 142 6.43 0.59 -0.91
C VAL A 142 5.05 -0.07 -1.01
N LEU A 143 4.04 0.68 -1.45
CA LEU A 143 2.65 0.20 -1.55
C LEU A 143 2.35 -0.40 -2.92
N PHE A 144 2.79 0.26 -3.99
CA PHE A 144 2.51 -0.12 -5.37
C PHE A 144 3.83 -0.37 -6.13
N PRO A 145 4.57 -1.46 -5.82
CA PRO A 145 5.97 -1.57 -6.20
C PRO A 145 6.20 -1.54 -7.71
N GLU A 146 5.33 -2.14 -8.52
CA GLU A 146 5.46 -2.17 -9.97
C GLU A 146 5.27 -0.79 -10.60
N ILE A 147 4.43 0.08 -10.00
CA ILE A 147 4.25 1.47 -10.45
C ILE A 147 5.56 2.26 -10.33
N TRP A 148 6.39 1.95 -9.33
CA TRP A 148 7.71 2.58 -9.16
C TRP A 148 8.77 1.91 -10.02
N SER A 149 8.83 0.58 -10.08
CA SER A 149 9.88 -0.13 -10.82
C SER A 149 9.76 0.06 -12.32
N LEU A 150 8.53 0.12 -12.87
CA LEU A 150 8.30 0.30 -14.32
C LEU A 150 8.91 1.58 -14.87
N ARG A 151 9.15 2.61 -14.04
CA ARG A 151 9.83 3.86 -14.44
C ARG A 151 11.25 3.62 -14.97
N THR A 152 11.89 2.52 -14.56
CA THR A 152 13.22 2.13 -15.01
C THR A 152 13.18 1.39 -16.35
N SER A 153 12.05 0.76 -16.66
CA SER A 153 11.85 -0.13 -17.81
C SER A 153 11.06 0.52 -18.97
N LEU A 154 10.70 1.80 -18.80
CA LEU A 154 9.87 2.61 -19.68
C LEU A 154 10.60 3.05 -20.96
#